data_AF-A0A1I7TPK1-F1
#
_entry.id   AF-A0A1I7TPK1-F1
#
_cell.length_a   1.000
_cell.length_b   1.000
_cell.length_c   1.000
_cell.angle_alpha   90.00
_cell.angle_beta   90.00
_cell.angle_gamma   90.00
#
_symmetry.space_group_name_H-M   'P 1'
#
loop_
_entity.id
_entity.type
_entity.pdbx_description
1 polymer ?
#
loop_
_entity_poly.entity_id
_entity_poly.type
_entity_poly.pdbx_seq_one_letter_code
_entity_poly.pdbx_strand_id
1 'polypeptide(L)'
;MPDDIPKLPRQRGKKNQPKDTAWKQQKLPALRPHYDIASAIPVTLLIGVITLAMGIALYFGHMGSLEQEIVYTNCAVQNGSQVSRLMRNEVGNQTFQCSYSIVLDQDFTGDVKFSYGLTKFYQNNRLYFNSRNDQQLRGKITEIDGCDPLQYVEMNGTKVPIAPCGFVANSMFNEMSHRINQHQEDVDQLD
;
A
#
# COMPACT_ATOMS: atom_id res chain seq x y z
N MET A 1 10.79 -52.04 -50.60
CA MET A 1 9.75 -52.77 -51.36
C MET A 1 9.92 -52.48 -52.85
N PRO A 2 8.99 -52.83 -53.76
CA PRO A 2 8.61 -51.88 -54.81
C PRO A 2 8.04 -50.62 -54.15
N ASP A 3 8.94 -49.82 -53.56
CA ASP A 3 8.67 -48.52 -52.95
C ASP A 3 8.43 -47.49 -54.06
N ASP A 4 7.36 -47.63 -54.83
CA ASP A 4 7.12 -46.72 -55.95
C ASP A 4 5.66 -46.26 -56.02
N ILE A 5 5.22 -45.58 -54.96
CA ILE A 5 4.12 -44.61 -55.09
C ILE A 5 4.73 -43.33 -55.70
N PRO A 6 4.35 -42.94 -56.92
CA PRO A 6 4.89 -41.73 -57.54
C PRO A 6 4.50 -40.51 -56.71
N LYS A 7 5.48 -39.82 -56.15
CA LYS A 7 5.27 -38.53 -55.47
C LYS A 7 4.80 -37.52 -56.52
N LEU A 8 3.53 -37.11 -56.44
CA LEU A 8 2.97 -36.07 -57.30
C LEU A 8 3.86 -34.82 -57.24
N PRO A 9 4.22 -34.22 -58.39
CA PRO A 9 5.08 -33.05 -58.40
C PRO A 9 4.38 -31.92 -57.67
N ARG A 10 5.01 -31.43 -56.58
CA ARG A 10 4.53 -30.28 -55.82
C ARG A 10 4.58 -29.07 -56.74
N GLN A 11 3.44 -28.65 -57.29
CA GLN A 11 3.37 -27.51 -58.21
C GLN A 11 3.97 -26.27 -57.51
N ARG A 12 5.17 -25.87 -57.92
CA ARG A 12 5.75 -24.59 -57.50
C ARG A 12 5.02 -23.51 -58.28
N GLY A 13 4.31 -22.64 -57.55
CA GLY A 13 3.65 -21.47 -58.11
C GLY A 13 4.60 -20.61 -58.95
N LYS A 14 4.03 -19.73 -59.79
CA LYS A 14 4.80 -18.93 -60.76
C LYS A 14 5.94 -18.16 -60.07
N LYS A 15 7.06 -17.97 -60.76
CA LYS A 15 8.19 -17.18 -60.27
C LYS A 15 7.67 -15.76 -59.92
N ASN A 16 7.93 -15.30 -58.70
CA ASN A 16 7.42 -14.05 -58.08
C ASN A 16 5.96 -14.08 -57.56
N GLN A 17 5.27 -15.22 -57.57
CA GLN A 17 3.96 -15.34 -56.92
C GLN A 17 4.13 -15.44 -55.39
N PRO A 18 3.44 -14.61 -54.60
CA PRO A 18 3.44 -14.76 -53.15
C PRO A 18 2.83 -16.10 -52.75
N LYS A 19 3.38 -16.72 -51.70
CA LYS A 19 2.94 -18.05 -51.25
C LYS A 19 1.48 -17.98 -50.79
N ASP A 20 0.68 -18.91 -51.28
CA ASP A 20 -0.70 -19.13 -50.86
C ASP A 20 -0.74 -19.85 -49.50
N THR A 21 -0.47 -19.09 -48.44
CA THR A 21 -0.64 -19.57 -47.06
C THR A 21 -1.65 -18.68 -46.35
N ALA A 22 -2.46 -19.27 -45.45
CA ALA A 22 -3.50 -18.55 -44.71
C ALA A 22 -2.95 -17.29 -43.99
N TRP A 23 -1.72 -17.35 -43.47
CA TRP A 23 -1.02 -16.21 -42.88
C TRP A 23 -0.72 -15.10 -43.90
N LYS A 24 -0.08 -15.43 -45.05
CA LYS A 24 0.32 -14.43 -46.05
C LYS A 24 -0.86 -13.86 -46.83
N GLN A 25 -1.94 -14.62 -46.95
CA GLN A 25 -3.17 -14.18 -47.58
C GLN A 25 -4.16 -13.56 -46.60
N GLN A 26 -3.82 -13.46 -45.31
CA GLN A 26 -4.70 -12.92 -44.27
C GLN A 26 -6.07 -13.63 -44.20
N LYS A 27 -6.07 -14.94 -44.49
CA LYS A 27 -7.25 -15.83 -44.43
C LYS A 27 -7.27 -16.69 -43.17
N LEU A 28 -6.65 -16.21 -42.10
CA LEU A 28 -6.70 -16.90 -40.82
C LEU A 28 -8.12 -16.85 -40.26
N PRO A 29 -8.58 -17.92 -39.58
CA PRO A 29 -9.85 -17.87 -38.87
C PRO A 29 -9.76 -16.77 -37.81
N ALA A 30 -10.67 -15.82 -37.89
CA ALA A 30 -10.77 -14.71 -36.94
C ALA A 30 -12.20 -14.64 -36.43
N LEU A 31 -12.36 -14.63 -35.10
CA LEU A 31 -13.63 -14.29 -34.48
C LEU A 31 -13.84 -12.78 -34.64
N ARG A 32 -14.95 -12.39 -35.26
CA ARG A 32 -15.34 -10.99 -35.41
C ARG A 32 -16.55 -10.74 -34.51
N PRO A 33 -16.36 -10.42 -33.22
CA PRO A 33 -17.48 -10.13 -32.34
C PRO A 33 -18.18 -8.88 -32.85
N HIS A 34 -19.47 -9.01 -33.13
CA HIS A 34 -20.31 -7.89 -33.55
C HIS A 34 -21.03 -7.36 -32.31
N TYR A 35 -20.65 -6.16 -31.88
CA TYR A 35 -21.23 -5.53 -30.70
C TYR A 35 -22.51 -4.79 -31.09
N ASP A 36 -23.63 -5.50 -30.97
CA ASP A 36 -24.97 -4.94 -31.12
C ASP A 36 -25.69 -4.92 -29.75
N ILE A 37 -26.74 -4.10 -29.63
CA ILE A 37 -27.55 -3.93 -28.42
C ILE A 37 -28.08 -5.29 -27.93
N ALA A 38 -28.50 -6.16 -28.85
CA ALA A 38 -28.97 -7.50 -28.54
C ALA A 38 -27.90 -8.40 -27.88
N SER A 39 -26.61 -8.20 -28.20
CA SER A 39 -25.49 -8.93 -27.59
C SER A 39 -25.00 -8.27 -26.30
N ALA A 40 -25.14 -6.95 -26.18
CA ALA A 40 -24.63 -6.19 -25.05
C ALA A 40 -25.50 -6.33 -23.79
N ILE A 41 -26.83 -6.27 -23.93
CA ILE A 41 -27.79 -6.37 -22.81
C ILE A 41 -27.61 -7.65 -21.97
N PRO A 42 -27.54 -8.87 -22.54
CA PRO A 42 -27.40 -10.07 -21.72
C PRO A 42 -26.03 -10.14 -21.02
N VAL A 43 -24.97 -9.69 -21.69
CA VAL A 43 -23.61 -9.65 -21.10
C VAL A 43 -23.56 -8.68 -19.94
N THR A 44 -24.15 -7.49 -20.07
CA THR A 44 -24.16 -6.49 -19.00
C THR A 44 -25.05 -6.93 -17.83
N LEU A 45 -26.21 -7.54 -18.09
CA LEU A 45 -27.06 -8.09 -17.02
C LEU A 45 -26.36 -9.19 -16.23
N LEU A 46 -25.65 -10.10 -16.91
CA LEU A 46 -24.91 -11.17 -16.25
C LEU A 46 -23.80 -10.61 -15.36
N ILE A 47 -23.02 -9.65 -15.86
CA ILE A 47 -21.98 -8.98 -15.07
C ILE A 47 -22.61 -8.23 -13.89
N GLY A 48 -23.74 -7.56 -14.10
CA GLY A 48 -24.47 -6.84 -13.04
C GLY A 48 -24.96 -7.75 -11.91
N VAL A 49 -25.48 -8.94 -12.23
CA VAL A 49 -25.87 -9.92 -11.21
C VAL A 49 -24.66 -10.41 -10.41
N ILE A 50 -23.53 -10.65 -11.07
CA ILE A 50 -22.30 -11.10 -10.41
C ILE A 50 -21.75 -9.99 -9.49
N THR A 51 -21.66 -8.76 -9.97
CA THR A 51 -21.15 -7.64 -9.16
C THR A 51 -22.09 -7.28 -8.01
N LEU A 52 -23.40 -7.42 -8.19
CA LEU A 52 -24.38 -7.25 -7.13
C LEU A 52 -24.19 -8.30 -6.03
N ALA A 53 -24.06 -9.58 -6.40
CA ALA A 53 -23.81 -10.65 -5.44
C ALA A 53 -22.49 -10.44 -4.68
N MET A 54 -21.43 -10.04 -5.38
CA MET A 54 -20.14 -9.70 -4.77
C MET A 54 -20.25 -8.50 -3.82
N GLY A 55 -21.00 -7.46 -4.19
CA GLY A 55 -21.25 -6.29 -3.35
C GLY A 55 -22.00 -6.64 -2.06
N ILE A 56 -23.02 -7.50 -2.13
CA ILE A 56 -23.75 -7.99 -0.96
C ILE A 56 -22.82 -8.76 -0.03
N ALA A 57 -21.97 -9.64 -0.57
CA ALA A 57 -21.00 -10.39 0.22
C ALA A 57 -19.99 -9.47 0.94
N LEU A 58 -19.47 -8.45 0.25
CA LEU A 58 -18.56 -7.46 0.84
C LEU A 58 -19.24 -6.60 1.91
N TYR A 59 -20.52 -6.25 1.72
CA TYR A 59 -21.29 -5.49 2.71
C TYR A 59 -21.41 -6.25 4.04
N PHE A 60 -21.76 -7.54 4.00
CA PHE A 60 -21.77 -8.37 5.21
C PHE A 60 -20.39 -8.51 5.84
N GLY A 61 -19.33 -8.63 5.03
CA GLY A 61 -17.95 -8.63 5.54
C GLY A 61 -17.55 -7.34 6.24
N HIS A 62 -17.99 -6.18 5.74
CA HIS A 62 -17.69 -4.87 6.32
C HIS A 62 -18.38 -4.67 7.67
N MET A 63 -19.64 -5.09 7.81
CA MET A 63 -20.41 -4.95 9.05
C MET A 63 -19.78 -5.68 10.26
N GLY A 64 -18.90 -6.65 10.03
CA GLY A 64 -18.18 -7.36 11.10
C GLY A 64 -16.86 -6.71 11.53
N SER A 65 -16.39 -5.66 10.85
CA SER A 65 -15.13 -4.99 11.17
C SER A 65 -15.37 -3.82 12.11
N LEU A 66 -14.93 -3.95 13.36
CA LEU A 66 -14.94 -2.86 14.33
C LEU A 66 -13.63 -2.06 14.24
N GLU A 67 -13.73 -0.74 14.19
CA GLU A 67 -12.60 0.18 14.19
C GLU A 67 -12.92 1.38 15.08
N GLN A 68 -11.97 1.76 15.93
CA GLN A 68 -12.07 2.94 16.79
C GLN A 68 -10.90 3.87 16.51
N GLU A 69 -11.19 5.05 15.96
CA GLU A 69 -10.19 6.09 15.72
C GLU A 69 -10.17 7.10 16.88
N ILE A 70 -8.98 7.53 17.30
CA ILE A 70 -8.79 8.52 18.35
C ILE A 70 -7.73 9.53 17.92
N VAL A 71 -8.12 10.80 17.84
CA VAL A 71 -7.24 11.89 17.45
C VAL A 71 -6.55 12.46 18.68
N TYR A 72 -5.25 12.21 18.81
CA TYR A 72 -4.43 12.60 19.98
C TYR A 72 -3.52 13.82 19.73
N THR A 73 -3.75 14.59 18.66
CA THR A 73 -2.90 15.73 18.28
C THR A 73 -2.85 16.86 19.31
N ASN A 74 -3.97 17.14 19.97
CA ASN A 74 -4.10 18.25 20.92
C ASN A 74 -4.02 17.72 22.36
N CYS A 75 -2.94 17.04 22.70
CA CYS A 75 -2.78 16.63 24.09
C CYS A 75 -2.46 17.84 24.97
N ALA A 76 -3.22 17.98 26.05
CA ALA A 76 -2.97 18.96 27.10
C ALA A 76 -2.09 18.30 28.17
N VAL A 77 -1.05 19.01 28.61
CA VAL A 77 -0.32 18.58 29.81
C VAL A 77 -1.23 18.78 31.02
N GLN A 78 -1.05 18.00 32.08
CA GLN A 78 -1.77 18.07 33.37
C GLN A 78 -1.97 19.50 33.92
N ASN A 79 -1.12 20.47 33.54
CA ASN A 79 -1.21 21.88 33.92
C ASN A 79 -2.07 22.76 32.99
N GLY A 80 -2.88 22.18 32.10
CA GLY A 80 -3.83 22.89 31.24
C GLY A 80 -3.20 23.68 30.07
N SER A 81 -1.87 23.63 29.92
CA SER A 81 -1.17 24.19 28.77
C SER A 81 -1.18 23.22 27.59
N GLN A 82 -1.59 23.74 26.42
CA GLN A 82 -1.60 23.00 25.16
C GLN A 82 -0.16 22.72 24.70
N VAL A 83 0.20 21.46 24.47
CA VAL A 83 1.56 21.06 24.03
C VAL A 83 1.96 21.73 22.71
N SER A 84 0.99 22.03 21.85
CA SER A 84 1.18 22.76 20.59
C SER A 84 1.81 24.16 20.76
N ARG A 85 1.72 24.77 21.94
CA ARG A 85 2.35 26.07 22.27
C ARG A 85 3.71 25.93 22.96
N LEU A 86 4.00 24.79 23.58
CA LEU A 86 5.24 24.55 24.33
C LEU A 86 6.41 24.12 23.42
N MET A 87 6.11 23.61 22.22
CA MET A 87 7.07 23.05 21.24
C MET A 87 8.13 24.03 20.71
N ARG A 88 8.10 25.34 21.04
CA ARG A 88 9.07 26.28 20.46
C ARG A 88 10.02 26.95 21.44
N ASN A 89 9.65 27.19 22.70
CA ASN A 89 10.43 28.15 23.49
C ASN A 89 10.88 27.72 24.90
N GLU A 90 10.32 26.70 25.57
CA GLU A 90 10.61 26.55 27.02
C GLU A 90 10.76 25.14 27.60
N VAL A 91 10.83 24.08 26.79
CA VAL A 91 11.00 22.74 27.37
C VAL A 91 12.27 22.08 26.84
N GLY A 92 13.24 21.93 27.74
CA GLY A 92 14.44 21.11 27.53
C GLY A 92 14.08 19.63 27.37
N ASN A 93 15.05 18.73 27.60
CA ASN A 93 14.92 17.27 27.48
C ASN A 93 13.90 16.65 28.47
N GLN A 94 12.64 17.07 28.47
CA GLN A 94 11.57 16.48 29.27
C GLN A 94 10.65 15.69 28.34
N THR A 95 10.36 14.46 28.73
CA THR A 95 9.38 13.60 28.06
C THR A 95 7.98 13.99 28.52
N PHE A 96 7.12 14.38 27.58
CA PHE A 96 5.71 14.60 27.87
C PHE A 96 4.96 13.27 27.77
N GLN A 97 4.14 12.97 28.79
CA GLN A 97 3.24 11.82 28.76
C GLN A 97 1.81 12.32 28.59
N CYS A 98 1.18 11.93 27.50
CA CYS A 98 -0.21 12.24 27.20
C CYS A 98 -1.08 10.99 27.40
N SER A 99 -2.16 11.11 28.17
CA SER A 99 -3.09 10.02 28.47
C SER A 99 -4.46 10.28 27.87
N TYR A 100 -5.03 9.30 27.19
CA TYR A 100 -6.36 9.35 26.59
C TYR A 100 -7.21 8.21 27.15
N SER A 101 -8.43 8.52 27.58
CA SER A 101 -9.44 7.53 27.95
C SER A 101 -10.17 7.06 26.69
N ILE A 102 -10.14 5.76 26.44
CA ILE A 102 -10.80 5.12 25.31
C ILE A 102 -12.02 4.38 25.86
N VAL A 103 -13.20 4.69 25.35
CA VAL A 103 -14.42 3.93 25.63
C VAL A 103 -14.72 3.07 24.40
N LEU A 104 -14.96 1.78 24.62
CA LEU A 104 -15.29 0.84 23.55
C LEU A 104 -16.78 0.54 23.65
N ASP A 105 -17.54 0.85 22.60
CA ASP A 105 -19.00 0.63 22.57
C ASP A 105 -19.36 -0.86 22.41
N GLN A 106 -18.42 -1.67 21.90
CA GLN A 106 -18.64 -3.08 21.58
C GLN A 106 -17.40 -3.91 21.91
N ASP A 107 -17.62 -5.19 22.21
CA ASP A 107 -16.56 -6.14 22.51
C ASP A 107 -15.83 -6.60 21.25
N PHE A 108 -14.52 -6.39 21.21
CA PHE A 108 -13.65 -6.86 20.15
C PHE A 108 -13.29 -8.33 20.40
N THR A 109 -14.00 -9.24 19.73
CA THR A 109 -13.83 -10.70 19.90
C THR A 109 -12.68 -11.30 19.07
N GLY A 110 -11.99 -10.49 18.25
CA GLY A 110 -10.90 -10.89 17.35
C GLY A 110 -9.52 -10.37 17.74
N ASP A 111 -8.54 -10.57 16.85
CA ASP A 111 -7.17 -10.05 17.02
C ASP A 111 -7.14 -8.52 16.88
N VAL A 112 -6.73 -7.84 17.94
CA VAL A 112 -6.72 -6.37 18.01
C VAL A 112 -5.38 -5.84 17.51
N LYS A 113 -5.43 -4.96 16.50
CA LYS A 113 -4.25 -4.30 15.94
C LYS A 113 -4.31 -2.81 16.22
N PHE A 114 -3.21 -2.27 16.74
CA PHE A 114 -3.03 -0.85 16.92
C PHE A 114 -2.27 -0.26 15.73
N SER A 115 -2.86 0.77 15.13
CA SER A 115 -2.25 1.53 14.03
C SER A 115 -2.24 3.01 14.39
N TYR A 116 -1.18 3.72 14.00
CA TYR A 116 -1.13 5.17 14.12
C TYR A 116 -1.38 5.82 12.76
N GLY A 117 -2.21 6.86 12.76
CA GLY A 117 -2.54 7.65 11.57
C GLY A 117 -1.85 9.01 11.60
N LEU A 118 -1.16 9.36 10.51
CA LEU A 118 -0.59 10.70 10.33
C LEU A 118 -1.33 11.41 9.19
N THR A 119 -1.93 12.57 9.49
CA THR A 119 -2.54 13.42 8.47
C THR A 119 -1.55 14.47 7.97
N LYS A 120 -1.71 14.92 6.71
CA LYS A 120 -0.85 15.93 6.07
C LYS A 120 0.65 15.55 5.99
N PHE A 121 0.96 14.25 5.98
CA PHE A 121 2.31 13.73 5.82
C PHE A 121 2.48 13.06 4.45
N TYR A 122 3.29 13.68 3.57
CA TYR A 122 3.40 13.31 2.16
C TYR A 122 4.53 12.30 1.91
N GLN A 123 4.33 11.04 2.32
CA GLN A 123 5.29 9.96 2.02
C GLN A 123 5.41 9.66 0.53
N ASN A 124 4.40 10.03 -0.26
CA ASN A 124 4.31 9.87 -1.71
C ASN A 124 5.11 10.90 -2.52
N ASN A 125 5.82 11.83 -1.87
CA ASN A 125 6.77 12.70 -2.54
C ASN A 125 7.94 11.88 -3.11
N ARG A 126 8.19 11.95 -4.43
CA ARG A 126 9.29 11.24 -5.11
C ARG A 126 10.66 11.46 -4.44
N LEU A 127 10.97 12.68 -4.00
CA LEU A 127 12.25 12.99 -3.34
C LEU A 127 12.33 12.36 -1.95
N TYR A 128 11.21 12.29 -1.24
CA TYR A 128 11.14 11.63 0.07
C TYR A 128 11.31 10.11 -0.08
N PHE A 129 10.56 9.50 -1.01
CA PHE A 129 10.61 8.06 -1.25
C PHE A 129 11.98 7.57 -1.75
N ASN A 130 12.62 8.36 -2.61
CA ASN A 130 13.93 8.01 -3.18
C ASN A 130 15.11 8.27 -2.22
N SER A 131 14.92 9.07 -1.17
CA SER A 131 15.98 9.38 -0.20
C SER A 131 16.13 8.26 0.82
N ARG A 132 16.68 7.13 0.37
CA ARG A 132 17.00 5.93 1.17
C ARG A 132 18.07 5.11 0.47
N ASN A 133 18.84 4.33 1.22
CA ASN A 133 19.80 3.38 0.67
C ASN A 133 19.44 1.94 1.07
N ASP A 134 18.97 1.15 0.10
CA ASP A 134 18.51 -0.23 0.34
C ASP A 134 19.65 -1.18 0.71
N GLN A 135 20.88 -0.93 0.25
CA GLN A 135 22.04 -1.77 0.60
C GLN A 135 22.56 -1.45 2.01
N GLN A 136 22.47 -0.19 2.46
CA GLN A 136 22.71 0.17 3.85
C GLN A 136 21.68 -0.49 4.78
N LEU A 137 20.40 -0.48 4.43
CA LEU A 137 19.33 -1.14 5.20
C LEU A 137 19.48 -2.67 5.25
N ARG A 138 20.20 -3.26 4.30
CA ARG A 138 20.59 -4.69 4.31
C ARG A 138 21.86 -4.97 5.13
N GLY A 139 22.47 -3.95 5.73
CA GLY A 139 23.66 -4.08 6.59
C GLY A 139 25.00 -3.77 5.91
N LYS A 140 25.02 -3.28 4.67
CA LYS A 140 26.25 -2.83 4.00
C LYS A 140 26.49 -1.35 4.25
N ILE A 141 27.23 -1.03 5.30
CA ILE A 141 27.49 0.34 5.75
C ILE A 141 28.40 1.17 4.82
N THR A 142 29.00 0.55 3.80
CA THR A 142 29.88 1.21 2.82
C THR A 142 29.13 1.72 1.57
N GLU A 143 27.84 1.43 1.44
CA GLU A 143 26.97 1.93 0.37
C GLU A 143 26.09 3.06 0.95
N ILE A 144 26.36 4.33 0.58
CA ILE A 144 25.69 5.54 1.13
C ILE A 144 25.07 6.41 0.01
N ASP A 145 25.13 5.95 -1.24
CA ASP A 145 24.58 6.67 -2.39
C ASP A 145 23.04 6.79 -2.33
N GLY A 146 22.48 7.85 -2.90
CA GLY A 146 21.03 8.06 -3.00
C GLY A 146 20.34 8.70 -1.78
N CYS A 147 21.09 9.09 -0.76
CA CYS A 147 20.56 9.67 0.49
C CYS A 147 20.71 11.21 0.60
N ASP A 148 20.89 11.93 -0.51
CA ASP A 148 21.10 13.39 -0.47
C ASP A 148 19.92 14.14 0.18
N PRO A 149 20.16 15.16 1.03
CA PRO A 149 21.45 15.64 1.57
C PRO A 149 21.88 14.97 2.89
N LEU A 150 21.09 14.03 3.43
CA LEU A 150 21.29 13.38 4.73
C LEU A 150 22.24 12.16 4.64
N GLN A 151 23.34 12.31 3.91
CA GLN A 151 24.33 11.26 3.73
C GLN A 151 25.40 11.27 4.83
N TYR A 152 25.81 12.47 5.27
CA TYR A 152 26.92 12.66 6.19
C TYR A 152 26.59 13.74 7.23
N VAL A 153 27.20 13.59 8.42
CA VAL A 153 27.32 14.67 9.41
C VAL A 153 28.79 15.01 9.55
N GLU A 154 29.10 16.30 9.60
CA GLU A 154 30.44 16.78 9.92
C GLU A 154 30.60 16.80 11.44
N MET A 155 31.37 15.84 11.97
CA MET A 155 31.80 15.84 13.37
C MET A 155 33.31 16.09 13.41
N ASN A 156 33.73 17.16 14.08
CA ASN A 156 35.16 17.51 14.27
C ASN A 156 35.98 17.50 12.97
N GLY A 157 35.41 17.97 11.86
CA GLY A 157 36.09 18.02 10.55
C GLY A 157 36.17 16.68 9.80
N THR A 158 35.58 15.62 10.34
CA THR A 158 35.45 14.31 9.68
C THR A 158 34.02 14.08 9.19
N LYS A 159 33.88 13.63 7.94
CA LYS A 159 32.59 13.25 7.34
C LYS A 159 32.22 11.85 7.81
N VAL A 160 31.30 11.77 8.76
CA VAL A 160 30.79 10.50 9.28
C VAL A 160 29.50 10.15 8.54
N PRO A 161 29.37 8.96 7.93
CA PRO A 161 28.15 8.57 7.25
C PRO A 161 27.00 8.31 8.23
N ILE A 162 25.80 8.79 7.90
CA ILE A 162 24.60 8.55 8.71
C ILE A 162 24.09 7.14 8.43
N ALA A 163 23.81 6.36 9.46
CA ALA A 163 23.21 5.04 9.34
C ALA A 163 22.04 4.88 10.33
N PRO A 164 20.80 4.67 9.85
CA PRO A 164 20.32 4.71 8.46
C PRO A 164 20.26 6.14 7.86
N CYS A 165 20.64 6.29 6.59
CA CYS A 165 20.59 7.57 5.86
C CYS A 165 19.23 7.84 5.21
N GLY A 166 18.97 9.13 4.92
CA GLY A 166 17.84 9.56 4.09
C GLY A 166 16.63 10.11 4.85
N PHE A 167 15.73 10.77 4.12
CA PHE A 167 14.57 11.45 4.71
C PHE A 167 13.59 10.48 5.37
N VAL A 168 13.42 9.27 4.81
CA VAL A 168 12.48 8.27 5.34
C VAL A 168 12.84 7.86 6.76
N ALA A 169 14.13 7.61 7.02
CA ALA A 169 14.60 7.22 8.33
C ALA A 169 14.66 8.40 9.31
N ASN A 170 15.01 9.59 8.82
CA ASN A 170 15.12 10.79 9.66
C ASN A 170 13.76 11.25 10.22
N SER A 171 12.66 11.02 9.50
CA SER A 171 11.31 11.31 9.99
C SER A 171 10.58 10.06 10.51
N MET A 172 11.32 9.10 11.06
CA MET A 172 10.72 7.95 11.74
C MET A 172 9.87 8.42 12.93
N PHE A 173 8.69 7.82 13.07
CA PHE A 173 7.80 8.09 14.18
C PHE A 173 8.40 7.58 15.50
N ASN A 174 8.48 8.45 16.51
CA ASN A 174 9.19 8.18 17.77
C ASN A 174 8.28 8.23 19.01
N GLU A 175 6.97 8.34 18.84
CA GLU A 175 6.04 8.45 19.96
C GLU A 175 5.44 7.08 20.25
N MET A 176 6.11 6.25 21.05
CA MET A 176 5.64 4.88 21.32
C MET A 176 5.91 4.45 22.77
N SER A 177 4.98 4.72 23.67
CA SER A 177 4.81 3.92 24.88
C SER A 177 3.32 3.68 25.15
N HIS A 178 2.81 2.55 24.65
CA HIS A 178 1.46 2.11 24.98
C HIS A 178 1.48 1.42 26.35
N ARG A 179 1.08 2.14 27.40
CA ARG A 179 0.68 1.52 28.67
C ARG A 179 -0.83 1.58 28.75
N ILE A 180 -1.48 0.43 28.60
CA ILE A 180 -2.92 0.29 28.77
C ILE A 180 -3.17 0.01 30.25
N ASN A 181 -3.83 0.93 30.93
CA ASN A 181 -4.39 0.68 32.26
C ASN A 181 -5.88 0.37 32.04
N GLN A 182 -6.30 -0.87 32.31
CA GLN A 182 -7.71 -1.23 32.27
C GLN A 182 -8.37 -0.77 33.58
N HIS A 183 -9.27 0.22 33.48
CA HIS A 183 -10.25 0.49 34.52
C HIS A 183 -11.57 -0.10 34.05
N GLN A 184 -11.94 -1.25 34.61
CA GLN A 184 -13.28 -1.80 34.50
C GLN A 184 -14.16 -1.01 35.47
N GLU A 185 -14.95 -0.06 34.97
CA GLU A 185 -16.12 0.41 35.72
C GLU A 185 -17.20 -0.65 35.52
N ASP A 186 -17.30 -1.57 36.48
CA ASP A 186 -18.45 -2.44 36.60
C ASP A 186 -19.67 -1.54 36.82
N VAL A 187 -20.49 -1.39 35.79
CA VAL A 187 -21.83 -0.82 35.92
C VAL A 187 -22.61 -1.81 36.76
N ASP A 188 -22.64 -1.58 38.07
CA ASP A 188 -23.50 -2.27 39.00
C ASP A 188 -24.92 -2.32 38.43
N GLN A 189 -25.45 -3.54 38.30
CA GLN A 189 -26.86 -3.79 38.12
C GLN A 189 -27.65 -3.04 39.20
N LEU A 190 -28.45 -2.06 38.79
CA LEU A 190 -29.56 -1.54 39.59
C LEU A 190 -30.85 -2.09 38.98
N ASP A 191 -31.62 -2.70 39.87
CA ASP A 191 -32.89 -3.44 39.70
C ASP A 191 -33.93 -2.81 38.76
#